data_AF-A0A1H6J1L2-F1
#
_entry.id   AF-A0A1H6J1L2-F1
#
_cell.length_a   1.000
_cell.length_b   1.000
_cell.length_c   1.000
_cell.angle_alpha   90.00
_cell.angle_beta   90.00
_cell.angle_gamma   90.00
#
_symmetry.space_group_name_H-M   'P 1'
#
loop_
_entity.id
_entity.type
_entity.pdbx_description
1 polymer ?
#
loop_
_entity_poly.entity_id
_entity_poly.type
_entity_poly.pdbx_seq_one_letter_code
_entity_poly.pdbx_strand_id
1 'polypeptide(L)'
;MERVDADLSRLDRAIINAFQGGFPVTSRPFEPAAATLSDRGIEVTGSELCDRVRRLDADGVLSRFGALVNAEAIGGAASLVAMHAPPDRYDEVAETVNGFTEVAHNYEREHPHLNMWFVVSVADHPDPGKDGDDRVREVLEEIEAATGQPTYNLPKQQEFHVGAKFLLDGPVSDGDLDLSDRGPSAHPVDRETLTPAERDLVVEIQGGLPITETPYADVAAAIDADVEWVIETITRFNEAGKVRRVGVIPNHYALGYT
;
A
#
# COMPACT_ATOMS: atom_id res chain seq x y z
N MET A 1 -17.57 -3.23 -18.17
CA MET A 1 -16.57 -2.39 -17.49
C MET A 1 -16.40 -1.15 -18.35
N GLU A 2 -16.99 -0.04 -17.93
CA GLU A 2 -16.96 1.21 -18.68
C GLU A 2 -15.53 1.77 -18.62
N ARG A 3 -14.96 2.20 -19.75
CA ARG A 3 -13.63 2.82 -19.77
C ARG A 3 -13.75 4.21 -19.15
N VAL A 4 -13.30 4.37 -17.92
CA VAL A 4 -13.39 5.64 -17.18
C VAL A 4 -12.40 6.69 -17.72
N ASP A 5 -11.30 6.26 -18.37
CA ASP A 5 -10.28 7.16 -18.92
C ASP A 5 -10.86 8.24 -19.86
N ALA A 6 -11.88 7.92 -20.67
CA ALA A 6 -12.47 8.89 -21.61
C ALA A 6 -13.18 10.07 -20.94
N ASP A 7 -13.62 9.94 -19.68
CA ASP A 7 -14.41 10.94 -18.96
C ASP A 7 -13.60 11.76 -17.95
N LEU A 8 -12.30 11.49 -17.82
CA LEU A 8 -11.42 12.22 -16.90
C LEU A 8 -11.13 13.64 -17.41
N SER A 9 -11.47 14.61 -16.57
CA SER A 9 -11.19 16.02 -16.82
C SER A 9 -9.68 16.33 -16.79
N ARG A 10 -9.31 17.52 -17.27
CA ARG A 10 -7.93 18.01 -17.19
C ARG A 10 -7.41 18.04 -15.74
N LEU A 11 -8.26 18.38 -14.77
CA LEU A 11 -7.89 18.40 -13.35
C LEU A 11 -7.68 16.98 -12.81
N ASP A 12 -8.50 16.01 -13.20
CA ASP A 12 -8.33 14.60 -12.75
C ASP A 12 -7.00 14.03 -13.21
N ARG A 13 -6.69 14.24 -14.49
CA ARG A 13 -5.43 13.81 -15.09
C ARG A 13 -4.24 14.48 -14.39
N ALA A 14 -4.36 15.77 -14.04
CA ALA A 14 -3.34 16.48 -13.26
C ALA A 14 -3.13 15.85 -11.87
N ILE A 15 -4.22 15.55 -11.15
CA ILE A 15 -4.18 14.96 -9.80
C ILE A 15 -3.55 13.57 -9.85
N ILE A 16 -4.02 12.71 -10.76
CA ILE A 16 -3.53 11.34 -10.94
C ILE A 16 -2.04 11.36 -11.31
N ASN A 17 -1.64 12.21 -12.25
CA ASN A 17 -0.24 12.29 -12.65
C ASN A 17 0.65 12.84 -11.55
N ALA A 18 0.20 13.86 -10.81
CA ALA A 18 1.02 14.54 -9.81
C ALA A 18 1.26 13.72 -8.55
N PHE A 19 0.23 13.10 -7.97
CA PHE A 19 0.28 12.67 -6.57
C PHE A 19 0.48 11.16 -6.36
N GLN A 20 1.03 10.45 -7.36
CA GLN A 20 1.42 9.05 -7.22
C GLN A 20 2.76 8.87 -6.50
N GLY A 21 3.60 9.90 -6.41
CA GLY A 21 4.99 9.84 -5.91
C GLY A 21 5.13 10.11 -4.43
N GLY A 22 4.41 11.10 -3.93
CA GLY A 22 4.41 11.50 -2.53
C GLY A 22 3.33 12.57 -2.29
N PHE A 23 2.94 12.75 -1.03
CA PHE A 23 1.93 13.71 -0.63
C PHE A 23 2.37 14.37 0.67
N PRO A 24 2.06 15.66 0.89
CA PRO A 24 2.46 16.36 2.11
C PRO A 24 1.95 15.66 3.37
N VAL A 25 2.82 15.44 4.34
CA VAL A 25 2.46 14.96 5.69
C VAL A 25 2.39 16.16 6.63
N THR A 26 1.26 16.87 6.58
CA THR A 26 1.00 18.08 7.36
C THR A 26 -0.48 18.18 7.73
N SER A 27 -0.85 19.06 8.66
CA SER A 27 -2.22 19.15 9.20
C SER A 27 -3.30 19.40 8.12
N ARG A 28 -2.99 20.20 7.09
CA ARG A 28 -3.87 20.45 5.93
C ARG A 28 -3.14 20.11 4.62
N PRO A 29 -2.99 18.83 4.27
CA PRO A 29 -2.04 18.42 3.24
C PRO A 29 -2.49 18.78 1.81
N PHE A 30 -3.79 19.00 1.62
CA PHE A 30 -4.34 19.44 0.34
C PHE A 30 -3.99 20.88 -0.02
N GLU A 31 -3.68 21.76 0.95
CA GLU A 31 -3.27 23.14 0.68
C GLU A 31 -1.93 23.24 -0.07
N PRO A 32 -0.80 22.69 0.44
CA PRO A 32 0.47 22.70 -0.28
C PRO A 32 0.44 21.86 -1.58
N ALA A 33 -0.38 20.81 -1.63
CA ALA A 33 -0.59 20.03 -2.84
C ALA A 33 -1.27 20.88 -3.95
N ALA A 34 -2.33 21.61 -3.60
CA ALA A 34 -3.03 22.51 -4.50
C ALA A 34 -2.14 23.69 -4.97
N ALA A 35 -1.34 24.26 -4.08
CA ALA A 35 -0.36 25.28 -4.43
C ALA A 35 0.65 24.76 -5.48
N THR A 36 1.13 23.52 -5.31
CA THR A 36 2.06 22.89 -6.25
C THR A 36 1.43 22.67 -7.63
N LEU A 37 0.14 22.33 -7.69
CA LEU A 37 -0.59 22.25 -8.96
C LEU A 37 -0.77 23.63 -9.61
N SER A 38 -1.01 24.66 -8.79
CA SER A 38 -1.16 26.05 -9.26
C SER A 38 0.15 26.58 -9.86
N ASP A 39 1.31 26.27 -9.26
CA ASP A 39 2.64 26.58 -9.81
C ASP A 39 2.88 25.96 -11.20
N ARG A 40 2.11 24.93 -11.56
CA ARG A 40 2.14 24.24 -12.86
C ARG A 40 0.98 24.64 -13.78
N GLY A 41 0.27 25.72 -13.47
CA GLY A 41 -0.84 26.25 -14.28
C GLY A 41 -2.13 25.43 -14.18
N ILE A 42 -2.33 24.74 -13.05
CA ILE A 42 -3.56 24.04 -12.70
C ILE A 42 -4.17 24.73 -11.47
N GLU A 43 -5.02 25.73 -11.71
CA GLU A 43 -5.71 26.46 -10.65
C GLU A 43 -6.68 25.54 -9.90
N VAL A 44 -6.45 25.36 -8.60
CA VAL A 44 -7.30 24.59 -7.69
C VAL A 44 -7.01 25.00 -6.25
N THR A 45 -8.02 25.04 -5.39
CA THR A 45 -7.84 25.23 -3.94
C THR A 45 -7.65 23.90 -3.22
N GLY A 46 -7.16 23.93 -1.97
CA GLY A 46 -7.04 22.72 -1.15
C GLY A 46 -8.36 21.97 -0.97
N SER A 47 -9.45 22.69 -0.68
CA SER A 47 -10.79 22.10 -0.52
C SER A 47 -11.30 21.47 -1.82
N GLU A 48 -11.15 22.16 -2.97
CA GLU A 48 -11.55 21.61 -4.27
C GLU A 48 -10.73 20.37 -4.64
N LEU A 49 -9.42 20.38 -4.35
CA LEU A 49 -8.55 19.23 -4.58
C LEU A 49 -8.98 18.03 -3.72
N CYS A 50 -9.26 18.26 -2.43
CA CYS A 50 -9.76 17.23 -1.52
C CYS A 50 -11.08 16.62 -2.02
N ASP A 51 -12.04 17.47 -2.39
CA ASP A 51 -13.32 17.04 -2.94
C ASP A 51 -13.15 16.25 -4.24
N ARG A 52 -12.18 16.64 -5.08
CA ARG A 52 -11.94 15.94 -6.35
C ARG A 52 -11.32 14.58 -6.12
N VAL A 53 -10.33 14.45 -5.23
CA VAL A 53 -9.75 13.15 -4.85
C VAL A 53 -10.83 12.23 -4.26
N ARG A 54 -11.72 12.76 -3.42
CA ARG A 54 -12.84 11.98 -2.85
C ARG A 54 -13.78 11.44 -3.92
N ARG A 55 -14.07 12.24 -4.96
CA ARG A 55 -14.90 11.77 -6.09
C ARG A 55 -14.19 10.69 -6.90
N LEU A 56 -12.92 10.88 -7.24
CA LEU A 56 -12.15 9.88 -7.98
C LEU A 56 -12.05 8.54 -7.23
N ASP A 57 -11.96 8.58 -5.91
CA ASP A 57 -12.04 7.40 -5.04
C ASP A 57 -13.43 6.75 -5.08
N ALA A 58 -14.50 7.53 -4.84
CA ALA A 58 -15.87 7.04 -4.87
C ALA A 58 -16.29 6.47 -6.24
N ASP A 59 -15.78 7.03 -7.33
CA ASP A 59 -16.03 6.58 -8.71
C ASP A 59 -15.17 5.35 -9.09
N GLY A 60 -14.28 4.89 -8.20
CA GLY A 60 -13.41 3.72 -8.42
C GLY A 60 -12.24 3.96 -9.37
N VAL A 61 -11.96 5.23 -9.72
CA VAL A 61 -10.78 5.66 -10.50
C VAL A 61 -9.53 5.52 -9.67
N LEU A 62 -9.60 5.90 -8.39
CA LEU A 62 -8.59 5.55 -7.41
C LEU A 62 -9.02 4.27 -6.70
N SER A 63 -8.05 3.42 -6.41
CA SER A 63 -8.26 2.28 -5.51
C SER A 63 -8.27 2.72 -4.04
N ARG A 64 -7.50 3.76 -3.73
CA ARG A 64 -7.50 4.50 -2.46
C ARG A 64 -6.63 5.75 -2.57
N PHE A 65 -6.76 6.64 -1.60
CA PHE A 65 -5.76 7.64 -1.22
C PHE A 65 -5.15 7.21 0.12
N GLY A 66 -3.82 7.22 0.26
CA GLY A 66 -3.20 6.93 1.56
C GLY A 66 -1.78 6.40 1.49
N ALA A 67 -1.35 5.79 2.60
CA ALA A 67 0.00 5.28 2.78
C ALA A 67 0.22 3.95 2.03
N LEU A 68 1.40 3.81 1.42
CA LEU A 68 1.92 2.53 0.92
C LEU A 68 2.92 1.98 1.94
N VAL A 69 2.44 1.17 2.87
CA VAL A 69 3.25 0.57 3.94
C VAL A 69 4.22 -0.47 3.37
N ASN A 70 5.46 -0.47 3.88
CA ASN A 70 6.46 -1.48 3.56
C ASN A 70 6.47 -2.57 4.65
N ALA A 71 5.75 -3.66 4.43
CA ALA A 71 5.59 -4.75 5.40
C ALA A 71 6.93 -5.27 5.96
N GLU A 72 7.94 -5.44 5.10
CA GLU A 72 9.29 -5.89 5.50
C GLU A 72 9.97 -4.91 6.47
N ALA A 73 9.86 -3.61 6.21
CA ALA A 73 10.48 -2.58 7.05
C ALA A 73 9.79 -2.39 8.41
N ILE A 74 8.59 -2.96 8.60
CA ILE A 74 7.84 -2.94 9.86
C ILE A 74 7.86 -4.30 10.58
N GLY A 75 8.71 -5.23 10.15
CA GLY A 75 8.91 -6.54 10.80
C GLY A 75 8.07 -7.68 10.22
N GLY A 76 7.17 -7.40 9.28
CA GLY A 76 6.46 -8.44 8.53
C GLY A 76 7.38 -9.13 7.52
N ALA A 77 6.89 -10.23 6.96
CA ALA A 77 7.57 -10.91 5.86
C ALA A 77 6.57 -11.32 4.79
N ALA A 78 7.04 -11.40 3.55
CA ALA A 78 6.26 -11.93 2.45
C ALA A 78 7.13 -12.88 1.64
N SER A 79 6.56 -14.01 1.24
CA SER A 79 7.24 -14.99 0.41
C SER A 79 6.33 -15.49 -0.70
N LEU A 80 6.94 -15.69 -1.87
CA LEU A 80 6.32 -16.45 -2.93
C LEU A 80 6.46 -17.93 -2.58
N VAL A 81 5.35 -18.65 -2.67
CA VAL A 81 5.30 -20.07 -2.35
C VAL A 81 4.81 -20.81 -3.57
N ALA A 82 5.50 -21.89 -3.89
CA ALA A 82 5.06 -22.83 -4.90
C ALA A 82 4.71 -24.18 -4.27
N MET A 83 3.70 -24.84 -4.81
CA MET A 83 3.22 -26.14 -4.35
C MET A 83 2.83 -26.99 -5.57
N HIS A 84 2.95 -28.31 -5.42
CA HIS A 84 2.29 -29.25 -6.31
C HIS A 84 0.93 -29.64 -5.72
N ALA A 85 -0.15 -29.28 -6.40
CA ALA A 85 -1.50 -29.74 -6.08
C ALA A 85 -1.92 -30.84 -7.07
N PRO A 86 -2.18 -32.08 -6.61
CA PRO A 86 -2.58 -33.17 -7.50
C PRO A 86 -3.83 -32.80 -8.33
N PRO A 87 -3.90 -33.11 -9.64
CA PRO A 87 -5.01 -32.68 -10.49
C PRO A 87 -6.40 -33.14 -10.02
N ASP A 88 -6.47 -34.30 -9.38
CA ASP A 88 -7.70 -34.88 -8.83
C ASP A 88 -8.14 -34.24 -7.50
N ARG A 89 -7.27 -33.46 -6.87
CA ARG A 89 -7.51 -32.76 -5.59
C ARG A 89 -7.23 -31.26 -5.68
N TYR A 90 -7.06 -30.72 -6.89
CA TYR A 90 -6.59 -29.36 -7.09
C TYR A 90 -7.50 -28.35 -6.39
N ASP A 91 -8.80 -28.43 -6.64
CA ASP A 91 -9.79 -27.51 -6.09
C ASP A 91 -9.86 -27.58 -4.56
N GLU A 92 -9.78 -28.78 -3.97
CA GLU A 92 -9.74 -29.00 -2.52
C GLU A 92 -8.51 -28.35 -1.89
N VAL A 93 -7.34 -28.56 -2.49
CA VAL A 93 -6.08 -27.97 -2.02
C VAL A 93 -6.12 -26.45 -2.16
N ALA A 94 -6.64 -25.94 -3.28
CA ALA A 94 -6.78 -24.51 -3.54
C ALA A 94 -7.70 -23.85 -2.51
N GLU A 95 -8.86 -24.45 -2.24
CA GLU A 95 -9.81 -23.98 -1.22
C GLU A 95 -9.18 -23.97 0.17
N THR A 96 -8.44 -25.01 0.52
CA THR A 96 -7.72 -25.11 1.80
C THR A 96 -6.67 -24.01 1.94
N VAL A 97 -5.83 -23.81 0.93
CA VAL A 97 -4.79 -22.76 0.91
C VAL A 97 -5.43 -21.37 1.00
N ASN A 98 -6.53 -21.13 0.27
CA ASN A 98 -7.25 -19.85 0.29
C ASN A 98 -7.94 -19.57 1.64
N GLY A 99 -8.09 -20.57 2.51
CA GLY A 99 -8.65 -20.43 3.85
C GLY A 99 -7.71 -19.80 4.87
N PHE A 100 -6.40 -19.72 4.57
CA PHE A 100 -5.41 -19.08 5.45
C PHE A 100 -5.47 -17.57 5.30
N THR A 101 -5.54 -16.85 6.42
CA THR A 101 -5.63 -15.38 6.42
C THR A 101 -4.36 -14.73 5.89
N GLU A 102 -3.23 -15.42 6.04
CA GLU A 102 -1.91 -15.00 5.60
C GLU A 102 -1.70 -15.17 4.07
N VAL A 103 -2.61 -15.85 3.36
CA VAL A 103 -2.51 -16.04 1.91
C VAL A 103 -3.22 -14.91 1.17
N ALA A 104 -2.46 -14.06 0.48
CA ALA A 104 -3.00 -12.86 -0.18
C ALA A 104 -3.54 -13.13 -1.59
N HIS A 105 -2.79 -13.87 -2.41
CA HIS A 105 -3.17 -14.25 -3.77
C HIS A 105 -2.72 -15.67 -4.04
N ASN A 106 -3.54 -16.43 -4.77
CA ASN A 106 -3.27 -17.80 -5.19
C ASN A 106 -3.63 -17.97 -6.66
N TYR A 107 -2.74 -18.60 -7.43
CA TYR A 107 -2.87 -18.77 -8.87
C TYR A 107 -2.51 -20.20 -9.29
N GLU A 108 -3.30 -20.75 -10.20
CA GLU A 108 -2.88 -21.86 -11.04
C GLU A 108 -1.82 -21.38 -12.04
N ARG A 109 -0.77 -22.16 -12.24
CA ARG A 109 0.25 -21.89 -13.26
C ARG A 109 0.56 -23.12 -14.10
N GLU A 110 0.81 -22.88 -15.37
CA GLU A 110 1.24 -23.88 -16.35
C GLU A 110 2.70 -24.31 -16.07
N HIS A 111 2.90 -25.13 -15.04
CA HIS A 111 4.17 -25.74 -14.73
C HIS A 111 3.95 -27.22 -14.41
N PRO A 112 4.80 -28.13 -14.92
CA PRO A 112 4.54 -29.58 -14.91
C PRO A 112 4.48 -30.21 -13.50
N HIS A 113 4.95 -29.50 -12.48
CA HIS A 113 4.93 -29.97 -11.09
C HIS A 113 4.41 -28.91 -10.12
N LEU A 114 5.10 -27.78 -10.00
CA LEU A 114 4.66 -26.61 -9.23
C LEU A 114 3.49 -25.87 -9.90
N ASN A 115 2.29 -26.44 -9.89
CA ASN A 115 1.11 -25.90 -10.58
C ASN A 115 0.28 -24.92 -9.73
N MET A 116 0.60 -24.74 -8.45
CA MET A 116 -0.06 -23.77 -7.58
C MET A 116 0.96 -22.80 -6.99
N TRP A 117 0.69 -21.50 -7.13
CA TRP A 117 1.58 -20.43 -6.68
C TRP A 117 0.80 -19.40 -5.88
N PHE A 118 1.22 -19.17 -4.65
CA PHE A 118 0.56 -18.24 -3.75
C PHE A 118 1.56 -17.37 -3.00
N VAL A 119 1.09 -16.24 -2.50
CA VAL A 119 1.90 -15.34 -1.67
C VAL A 119 1.44 -15.48 -0.23
N VAL A 120 2.36 -15.86 0.66
CA VAL A 120 2.17 -15.77 2.11
C VAL A 120 2.71 -14.42 2.55
N SER A 121 1.90 -13.66 3.28
CA SER A 121 2.29 -12.41 3.90
C SER A 121 1.87 -12.43 5.35
N VAL A 122 2.83 -12.15 6.23
CA VAL A 122 2.65 -12.17 7.67
C VAL A 122 3.03 -10.80 8.25
N ALA A 123 2.36 -10.43 9.33
CA ALA A 123 2.82 -9.35 10.18
C ALA A 123 4.04 -9.78 11.00
N ASP A 124 4.55 -8.87 11.83
CA ASP A 124 5.62 -9.15 12.79
C ASP A 124 5.28 -10.34 13.69
N HIS A 125 6.30 -11.08 14.12
CA HIS A 125 6.12 -12.30 14.90
C HIS A 125 5.72 -11.93 16.36
N PRO A 126 4.74 -12.63 16.98
CA PRO A 126 4.28 -12.30 18.34
C PRO A 126 5.32 -12.54 19.43
N ASP A 127 6.23 -13.50 19.22
CA ASP A 127 7.44 -13.71 20.05
C ASP A 127 8.53 -12.69 19.69
N PRO A 128 9.02 -11.87 20.64
CA PRO A 128 10.08 -10.89 20.43
C PRO A 128 11.44 -11.46 20.01
N GLY A 129 11.66 -12.77 20.18
CA GLY A 129 12.90 -13.45 19.79
C GLY A 129 12.90 -14.01 18.38
N LYS A 130 11.81 -13.81 17.63
CA LYS A 130 11.59 -14.34 16.29
C LYS A 130 11.20 -13.22 15.33
N ASP A 131 11.35 -13.46 14.04
CA ASP A 131 11.04 -12.48 12.99
C ASP A 131 9.92 -12.95 12.06
N GLY A 132 9.58 -12.12 11.07
CA GLY A 132 8.58 -12.45 10.06
C GLY A 132 8.91 -13.75 9.28
N ASP A 133 10.19 -14.07 9.06
CA ASP A 133 10.58 -15.29 8.35
C ASP A 133 10.33 -16.55 9.20
N ASP A 134 10.50 -16.47 10.53
CA ASP A 134 10.00 -17.49 11.45
C ASP A 134 8.49 -17.67 11.31
N ARG A 135 7.71 -16.57 11.27
CA ARG A 135 6.25 -16.65 11.16
C ARG A 135 5.82 -17.24 9.82
N VAL A 136 6.48 -16.89 8.71
CA VAL A 136 6.23 -17.50 7.39
C VAL A 136 6.45 -19.01 7.48
N ARG A 137 7.57 -19.47 8.08
CA ARG A 137 7.84 -20.90 8.22
C ARG A 137 6.74 -21.65 8.99
N GLU A 138 6.27 -21.08 10.10
CA GLU A 138 5.17 -21.66 10.88
C GLU A 138 3.88 -21.79 10.05
N VAL A 139 3.51 -20.73 9.31
CA VAL A 139 2.33 -20.75 8.41
C VAL A 139 2.48 -21.81 7.32
N LEU A 140 3.68 -21.96 6.75
CA LEU A 140 3.93 -23.00 5.74
C LEU A 140 3.79 -24.40 6.32
N GLU A 141 4.30 -24.66 7.53
CA GLU A 141 4.11 -25.93 8.21
C GLU A 141 2.62 -26.24 8.45
N GLU A 142 1.82 -25.24 8.82
CA GLU A 142 0.36 -25.38 8.97
C GLU A 142 -0.33 -25.70 7.63
N ILE A 143 0.06 -25.03 6.54
CA ILE A 143 -0.44 -25.30 5.18
C ILE A 143 -0.08 -26.71 4.71
N GLU A 144 1.18 -27.14 4.94
CA GLU A 144 1.64 -28.49 4.59
C GLU A 144 0.85 -29.55 5.36
N ALA A 145 0.61 -29.33 6.66
CA ALA A 145 -0.17 -30.24 7.48
C ALA A 145 -1.64 -30.34 7.03
N ALA A 146 -2.25 -29.21 6.63
CA ALA A 146 -3.65 -29.15 6.20
C ALA A 146 -3.87 -29.77 4.81
N THR A 147 -2.95 -29.54 3.88
CA THR A 147 -3.09 -29.98 2.48
C THR A 147 -2.47 -31.35 2.20
N GLY A 148 -1.49 -31.75 3.02
CA GLY A 148 -0.62 -32.90 2.79
C GLY A 148 0.33 -32.70 1.61
N GLN A 149 0.53 -31.47 1.14
CA GLN A 149 1.46 -31.14 0.05
C GLN A 149 2.63 -30.31 0.58
N PRO A 150 3.88 -30.60 0.15
CA PRO A 150 5.03 -29.79 0.54
C PRO A 150 4.98 -28.41 -0.12
N THR A 151 5.56 -27.43 0.57
CA THR A 151 5.73 -26.06 0.08
C THR A 151 7.17 -25.79 -0.33
N TYR A 152 7.33 -24.94 -1.34
CA TYR A 152 8.62 -24.39 -1.76
C TYR A 152 8.61 -22.91 -1.41
N ASN A 153 9.29 -22.57 -0.32
CA ASN A 153 9.45 -21.19 0.15
C ASN A 153 10.48 -20.44 -0.73
N LEU A 154 10.06 -19.39 -1.42
CA LEU A 154 10.89 -18.60 -2.35
C LEU A 154 10.93 -17.13 -1.88
N PRO A 155 11.59 -16.82 -0.75
CA PRO A 155 11.63 -15.47 -0.21
C PRO A 155 12.45 -14.54 -1.10
N LYS A 156 11.99 -13.29 -1.22
CA LYS A 156 12.68 -12.25 -1.99
C LYS A 156 14.06 -11.99 -1.40
N GLN A 157 15.11 -12.19 -2.19
CA GLN A 157 16.51 -11.92 -1.77
C GLN A 157 16.94 -10.48 -2.05
N GLN A 158 16.47 -9.92 -3.16
CA GLN A 158 16.84 -8.58 -3.59
C GLN A 158 15.69 -7.94 -4.38
N GLU A 159 15.37 -6.70 -4.03
CA GLU A 159 14.43 -5.85 -4.76
C GLU A 159 15.23 -4.99 -5.76
N PHE A 160 14.94 -5.12 -7.06
CA PHE A 160 15.58 -4.30 -8.10
C PHE A 160 14.80 -3.00 -8.36
N HIS A 161 13.47 -3.10 -8.38
CA HIS A 161 12.59 -1.96 -8.61
C HIS A 161 11.17 -2.31 -8.17
N VAL A 162 10.52 -1.40 -7.43
CA VAL A 162 9.09 -1.44 -7.15
C VAL A 162 8.53 -0.04 -7.30
N GLY A 163 7.56 0.13 -8.21
CA GLY A 163 7.03 1.44 -8.54
C GLY A 163 6.10 1.40 -9.74
N ALA A 164 4.91 0.81 -9.57
CA ALA A 164 3.88 0.93 -10.58
C ALA A 164 3.31 2.36 -10.56
N LYS A 165 3.51 3.09 -11.66
CA LYS A 165 2.94 4.42 -11.90
C LYS A 165 2.17 4.38 -13.21
N PHE A 166 0.97 4.92 -13.19
CA PHE A 166 0.03 4.89 -14.31
C PHE A 166 -0.24 6.32 -14.73
N LEU A 167 0.69 6.89 -15.51
CA LEU A 167 0.60 8.28 -15.98
C LEU A 167 -0.32 8.36 -17.20
N LEU A 168 -1.26 9.30 -17.16
CA LEU A 168 -2.20 9.58 -18.22
C LEU A 168 -1.69 10.67 -19.15
N ASP A 169 -2.13 10.67 -20.41
CA ASP A 169 -1.99 11.83 -21.28
C ASP A 169 -2.67 13.04 -20.64
N GLY A 170 -1.95 14.15 -20.50
CA GLY A 170 -2.47 15.34 -19.82
C GLY A 170 -1.40 16.22 -19.19
N PRO A 171 -1.82 17.20 -18.35
CA PRO A 171 -0.89 18.03 -17.60
C PRO A 171 -0.07 17.20 -16.59
N VAL A 172 1.09 17.75 -16.19
CA VAL A 172 2.05 17.07 -15.31
C VAL A 172 2.52 15.74 -15.94
N SER A 173 2.89 15.77 -17.22
CA SER A 173 3.27 14.58 -17.99
C SER A 173 4.53 13.88 -17.49
N ASP A 174 5.46 14.63 -16.89
CA ASP A 174 6.62 14.04 -16.20
C ASP A 174 6.21 13.35 -14.88
N GLY A 175 4.98 13.60 -14.42
CA GLY A 175 4.35 12.98 -13.27
C GLY A 175 5.02 13.27 -11.93
N ASP A 176 4.55 12.53 -10.94
CA ASP A 176 5.35 12.09 -9.79
C ASP A 176 5.95 13.20 -8.95
N LEU A 177 5.12 14.17 -8.56
CA LEU A 177 5.53 15.17 -7.60
C LEU A 177 5.67 14.48 -6.26
N ASP A 178 6.91 14.30 -5.83
CA ASP A 178 7.19 13.91 -4.45
C ASP A 178 7.13 15.14 -3.57
N LEU A 179 6.06 15.22 -2.77
CA LEU A 179 5.85 16.28 -1.77
C LEU A 179 6.00 15.75 -0.35
N SER A 180 6.62 14.58 -0.17
CA SER A 180 6.80 13.96 1.15
C SER A 180 7.69 14.81 2.07
N ASP A 181 8.48 15.72 1.50
CA ASP A 181 9.31 16.70 2.21
C ASP A 181 8.55 17.96 2.68
N ARG A 182 7.29 18.14 2.27
CA ARG A 182 6.46 19.33 2.59
C ARG A 182 5.77 19.26 3.96
N GLY A 183 6.41 18.63 4.94
CA GLY A 183 5.95 18.48 6.32
C GLY A 183 6.96 18.95 7.36
N PRO A 184 6.65 18.84 8.67
CA PRO A 184 7.67 19.02 9.70
C PRO A 184 8.74 17.94 9.58
N SER A 185 9.99 18.25 9.94
CA SER A 185 11.04 17.23 10.07
C SER A 185 10.74 16.33 11.27
N ALA A 186 10.94 15.02 11.14
CA ALA A 186 10.81 14.11 12.26
C ALA A 186 12.11 13.94 13.04
N HIS A 187 12.00 13.59 14.32
CA HIS A 187 13.16 13.15 15.08
C HIS A 187 13.44 11.66 14.82
N PRO A 188 14.69 11.29 14.44
CA PRO A 188 15.05 9.90 14.25
C PRO A 188 14.97 9.15 15.59
N VAL A 189 14.46 7.92 15.54
CA VAL A 189 14.39 7.02 16.68
C VAL A 189 15.27 5.82 16.40
N ASP A 190 16.21 5.54 17.30
CA ASP A 190 17.14 4.41 17.21
C ASP A 190 16.47 3.12 17.72
N ARG A 191 15.49 2.63 16.95
CA ARG A 191 14.84 1.33 17.15
C ARG A 191 14.38 0.74 15.82
N GLU A 192 14.58 -0.55 15.65
CA GLU A 192 14.14 -1.27 14.45
C GLU A 192 12.64 -1.62 14.53
N THR A 193 12.20 -2.11 15.68
CA THR A 193 10.83 -2.59 15.90
C THR A 193 9.82 -1.47 16.19
N LEU A 194 8.57 -1.73 15.83
CA LEU A 194 7.44 -0.84 16.13
C LEU A 194 6.98 -1.02 17.57
N THR A 195 6.65 0.09 18.24
CA THR A 195 5.88 0.10 19.48
C THR A 195 4.42 -0.29 19.24
N PRO A 196 3.66 -0.68 20.28
CA PRO A 196 2.22 -0.94 20.13
C PRO A 196 1.45 0.22 19.49
N ALA A 197 1.64 1.46 19.96
CA ALA A 197 0.98 2.64 19.38
C ALA A 197 1.35 2.86 17.90
N GLU A 198 2.61 2.62 17.52
CA GLU A 198 3.04 2.69 16.12
C GLU A 198 2.41 1.58 15.26
N ARG A 199 2.20 0.38 15.82
CA ARG A 199 1.47 -0.69 15.13
C ARG A 199 0.01 -0.32 14.93
N ASP A 200 -0.64 0.27 15.94
CA ASP A 200 -2.03 0.75 15.83
C ASP A 200 -2.17 1.79 14.71
N LEU A 201 -1.22 2.73 14.63
CA LEU A 201 -1.17 3.70 13.53
C LEU A 201 -0.99 3.03 12.16
N VAL A 202 -0.10 2.05 12.02
CA VAL A 202 0.08 1.31 10.76
C VAL A 202 -1.20 0.59 10.36
N VAL A 203 -1.87 -0.05 11.31
CA VAL A 203 -3.13 -0.77 11.09
C VAL A 203 -4.22 0.19 10.60
N GLU A 204 -4.29 1.39 11.15
CA GLU A 204 -5.25 2.41 10.74
C GLU A 204 -5.00 2.92 9.32
N ILE A 205 -3.74 3.16 8.93
CA ILE A 205 -3.42 3.82 7.65
C ILE A 205 -3.22 2.85 6.46
N GLN A 206 -3.01 1.55 6.69
CA GLN A 206 -2.66 0.58 5.64
C GLN A 206 -3.77 0.39 4.59
N GLY A 207 -5.04 0.60 4.99
CA GLY A 207 -6.20 0.52 4.10
C GLY A 207 -6.43 1.78 3.24
N GLY A 208 -5.73 2.87 3.56
CA GLY A 208 -6.01 4.20 3.03
C GLY A 208 -6.10 5.23 4.15
N LEU A 209 -6.07 6.51 3.79
CA LEU A 209 -6.35 7.61 4.69
C LEU A 209 -7.77 8.13 4.43
N PRO A 210 -8.47 8.63 5.47
CA PRO A 210 -9.69 9.40 5.27
C PRO A 210 -9.46 10.54 4.29
N ILE A 211 -10.34 10.71 3.30
CA ILE A 211 -10.20 11.80 2.31
C ILE A 211 -10.93 13.04 2.83
N THR A 212 -10.31 13.74 3.76
CA THR A 212 -10.79 14.99 4.37
C THR A 212 -9.75 16.11 4.25
N GLU A 213 -10.07 17.33 4.67
CA GLU A 213 -9.07 18.40 4.71
C GLU A 213 -7.97 18.18 5.75
N THR A 214 -8.22 17.32 6.75
CA THR A 214 -7.33 17.07 7.89
C THR A 214 -7.20 15.56 8.17
N PRO A 215 -6.71 14.76 7.20
CA PRO A 215 -6.77 13.31 7.26
C PRO A 215 -6.00 12.72 8.45
N TYR A 216 -4.89 13.36 8.84
CA TYR A 216 -4.08 12.92 9.98
C TYR A 216 -4.75 13.20 11.33
N ALA A 217 -5.62 14.21 11.41
CA ALA A 217 -6.42 14.46 12.60
C ALA A 217 -7.54 13.42 12.75
N ASP A 218 -8.13 12.98 11.62
CA ASP A 218 -9.12 11.90 11.64
C ASP A 218 -8.48 10.58 12.10
N VAL A 219 -7.30 10.25 11.58
CA VAL A 219 -6.51 9.08 12.03
C VAL A 219 -6.20 9.17 13.52
N ALA A 220 -5.72 10.33 13.99
CA ALA A 220 -5.41 10.55 15.40
C ALA A 220 -6.65 10.34 16.29
N ALA A 221 -7.82 10.83 15.88
CA ALA A 221 -9.07 10.62 16.59
C ALA A 221 -9.51 9.15 16.60
N ALA A 222 -9.27 8.40 15.51
CA ALA A 222 -9.63 6.99 15.41
C ALA A 222 -8.83 6.10 16.38
N ILE A 223 -7.56 6.44 16.63
CA ILE A 223 -6.65 5.66 17.49
C ILE A 223 -6.40 6.30 18.87
N ASP A 224 -7.16 7.34 19.24
CA ASP A 224 -6.99 8.11 20.49
C ASP A 224 -5.54 8.60 20.72
N ALA A 225 -4.96 9.21 19.68
CA ALA A 225 -3.60 9.74 19.69
C ALA A 225 -3.56 11.26 19.45
N ASP A 226 -2.39 11.84 19.69
CA ASP A 226 -2.12 13.24 19.37
C ASP A 226 -1.84 13.43 17.86
N VAL A 227 -2.35 14.52 17.28
CA VAL A 227 -2.21 14.81 15.84
C VAL A 227 -0.75 15.06 15.46
N GLU A 228 0.01 15.77 16.31
CA GLU A 228 1.43 16.03 16.07
C GLU A 228 2.21 14.72 16.11
N TRP A 229 1.89 13.83 17.06
CA TRP A 229 2.51 12.50 17.13
C TRP A 229 2.25 11.66 15.87
N VAL A 230 1.02 11.68 15.32
CA VAL A 230 0.68 10.98 14.07
C VAL A 230 1.50 11.53 12.90
N ILE A 231 1.51 12.86 12.73
CA ILE A 231 2.26 13.53 11.65
C ILE A 231 3.75 13.22 11.77
N GLU A 232 4.34 13.39 12.95
CA GLU A 232 5.76 13.12 13.19
C GLU A 232 6.12 11.65 12.92
N THR A 233 5.27 10.72 13.35
CA THR A 233 5.51 9.29 13.17
C THR A 233 5.40 8.87 11.70
N ILE A 234 4.42 9.38 10.95
CA ILE A 234 4.32 9.10 9.51
C ILE A 234 5.50 9.72 8.76
N THR A 235 5.91 10.96 9.09
CA THR A 235 7.12 11.55 8.50
C THR A 235 8.34 10.69 8.77
N ARG A 236 8.57 10.27 10.03
CA ARG A 236 9.67 9.35 10.39
C ARG A 236 9.61 8.06 9.58
N PHE A 237 8.42 7.51 9.37
CA PHE A 237 8.25 6.27 8.60
C PHE A 237 8.51 6.46 7.11
N ASN A 238 8.17 7.61 6.53
CA ASN A 238 8.56 7.96 5.15
C ASN A 238 10.09 8.00 5.04
N GLU A 239 10.76 8.71 5.95
CA GLU A 239 12.22 8.85 5.96
C GLU A 239 12.94 7.51 6.19
N ALA A 240 12.39 6.66 7.06
CA ALA A 240 12.94 5.33 7.36
C ALA A 240 12.53 4.24 6.34
N GLY A 241 11.73 4.56 5.32
CA GLY A 241 11.25 3.59 4.32
C GLY A 241 10.24 2.57 4.83
N LYS A 242 9.66 2.79 6.02
CA LYS A 242 8.55 2.02 6.63
C LYS A 242 7.22 2.33 5.94
N VAL A 243 7.05 3.57 5.51
CA VAL A 243 6.03 3.98 4.54
C VAL A 243 6.78 4.38 3.27
N ARG A 244 6.48 3.71 2.15
CA ARG A 244 7.16 3.99 0.89
C ARG A 244 6.77 5.37 0.34
N ARG A 245 5.51 5.76 0.55
CA ARG A 245 4.93 7.07 0.20
C ARG A 245 3.51 7.20 0.73
N VAL A 246 3.02 8.43 0.82
CA VAL A 246 1.59 8.75 0.88
C VAL A 246 1.18 9.32 -0.48
N GLY A 247 0.03 8.96 -1.03
CA GLY A 247 -0.41 9.50 -2.31
C GLY A 247 -1.72 8.94 -2.82
N VAL A 248 -2.07 9.31 -4.04
CA VAL A 248 -3.19 8.69 -4.77
C VAL A 248 -2.71 7.37 -5.39
N ILE A 249 -3.53 6.33 -5.30
CA ILE A 249 -3.22 5.00 -5.81
C ILE A 249 -4.25 4.65 -6.89
N PRO A 250 -3.90 4.83 -8.18
CA PRO A 250 -4.86 4.63 -9.25
C PRO A 250 -5.31 3.17 -9.39
N ASN A 251 -6.57 2.99 -9.74
CA ASN A 251 -7.08 1.69 -10.20
C ASN A 251 -6.68 1.51 -11.67
N HIS A 252 -5.58 0.81 -11.91
CA HIS A 252 -5.02 0.63 -13.25
C HIS A 252 -6.00 -0.03 -14.24
N TYR A 253 -6.90 -0.90 -13.78
CA TYR A 253 -7.97 -1.47 -14.60
C TYR A 253 -8.97 -0.39 -15.05
N ALA A 254 -9.37 0.52 -14.16
CA ALA A 254 -10.27 1.63 -14.49
C ALA A 254 -9.62 2.63 -15.47
N LEU A 255 -8.30 2.77 -15.38
CA LEU A 255 -7.49 3.56 -16.31
C LEU A 255 -7.16 2.84 -17.63
N GLY A 256 -7.56 1.57 -17.79
CA GLY A 256 -7.38 0.82 -19.04
C GLY A 256 -6.01 0.19 -19.23
N TYR A 257 -5.18 0.10 -18.20
CA TYR A 257 -3.97 -0.72 -18.19
C TYR A 257 -4.34 -2.19 -17.94
N THR A 258 -3.77 -3.10 -18.74
CA THR A 258 -3.96 -4.55 -18.67
C THR A 258 -2.64 -5.28 -18.52
#